data_AF-A0A560DZ98-F1
#
_entry.id   AF-A0A560DZ98-F1
#
_cell.length_a   1.000
_cell.length_b   1.000
_cell.length_c   1.000
_cell.angle_alpha   90.00
_cell.angle_beta   90.00
_cell.angle_gamma   90.00
#
_symmetry.space_group_name_H-M   'P 1'
#
loop_
_entity.id
_entity.type
_entity.pdbx_description
1 polymer ?
#
loop_
_entity_poly.entity_id
_entity_poly.type
_entity_poly.pdbx_seq_one_letter_code
_entity_poly.pdbx_strand_id
1 'polypeptide(L)'
;MKRTKAAALIGAIRLVPDVDTIGVPIFGEIGRGNATFTLEMDPDLRIAEFREFFNEQEYFITYDLPREFVNRRYEVGQPAPILFWLGHNSEIIQGDFTSVYLGSLYGVKLKDNDVLSDLGRLLDDARSGRIKDKHDRWAAEAVIAQFSEVFKQVPVRSRYWVSQYRKAVEQARRLAQPPHPIDSALREAAIDWLRRFGIKSNLRLLVGMLGNSKNGIFSRNEINDAIFAFLLEAFFNEDQPQLEIYLKEPVLHKAFPKGLNGYFEERKYPEVPFPYRKERDFSRKIIRELISTNRRATFSKVENLAFIAYGRSDLPRGLEGEVRQMSSKVEEELGEARYEAEDVFGARLYSSERREVATRLLHLFNQLNQLERVIEGDDRLRGRTYAIRFGLSDDEVERWERIREAGF
;
A
#
# COMPACT_ATOMS: atom_id res chain seq x y z
N MET A 1 29.39 -5.69 16.45
CA MET A 1 30.58 -6.02 15.63
C MET A 1 30.97 -4.81 14.80
N LYS A 2 32.24 -4.38 14.83
CA LYS A 2 32.74 -3.36 13.89
C LYS A 2 32.83 -4.02 12.50
N ARG A 3 32.17 -3.47 11.49
CA ARG A 3 32.37 -3.90 10.10
C ARG A 3 33.78 -3.54 9.68
N THR A 4 34.63 -4.55 9.48
CA THR A 4 35.95 -4.39 8.91
C THR A 4 35.81 -3.88 7.47
N LYS A 5 36.38 -2.71 7.19
CA LYS A 5 36.32 -2.10 5.86
C LYS A 5 37.37 -2.63 4.90
N ALA A 6 38.45 -3.23 5.44
CA ALA A 6 39.55 -3.75 4.66
C ALA A 6 40.22 -4.94 5.35
N ALA A 7 40.61 -5.96 4.60
CA ALA A 7 41.31 -7.13 5.11
C ALA A 7 42.44 -7.56 4.16
N ALA A 8 43.52 -8.15 4.69
CA ALA A 8 44.65 -8.60 3.89
C ALA A 8 44.43 -10.04 3.43
N LEU A 9 44.67 -10.35 2.16
CA LEU A 9 44.65 -11.74 1.69
C LEU A 9 45.86 -12.48 2.25
N ILE A 10 45.62 -13.49 3.09
CA ILE A 10 46.69 -14.21 3.79
C ILE A 10 46.88 -15.63 3.27
N GLY A 11 45.84 -16.25 2.74
CA GLY A 11 45.89 -17.64 2.30
C GLY A 11 44.61 -18.01 1.57
N ALA A 12 44.39 -19.32 1.42
CA ALA A 12 43.21 -19.83 0.76
C ALA A 12 42.91 -21.28 1.07
N ILE A 13 41.66 -21.66 0.85
CA ILE A 13 41.21 -23.04 0.89
C ILE A 13 41.07 -23.56 -0.54
N ARG A 14 41.70 -24.69 -0.79
CA ARG A 14 41.48 -25.50 -1.99
C ARG A 14 40.32 -26.44 -1.73
N LEU A 15 39.22 -26.27 -2.46
CA LEU A 15 37.99 -27.04 -2.22
C LEU A 15 38.14 -28.53 -2.55
N VAL A 16 38.91 -28.85 -3.59
CA VAL A 16 39.18 -30.24 -4.00
C VAL A 16 40.69 -30.44 -4.16
N PRO A 17 41.32 -31.28 -3.31
CA PRO A 17 42.74 -31.64 -3.47
C PRO A 17 43.02 -32.25 -4.84
N ASP A 18 44.23 -32.03 -5.36
CA ASP A 18 44.80 -32.70 -6.55
C ASP A 18 44.15 -32.46 -7.92
N VAL A 19 43.10 -31.64 -8.01
CA VAL A 19 42.48 -31.23 -9.29
C VAL A 19 42.43 -29.72 -9.44
N ASP A 20 42.38 -29.23 -10.68
CA ASP A 20 42.09 -27.83 -10.95
C ASP A 20 40.72 -27.48 -10.35
N THR A 21 40.66 -26.39 -9.59
CA THR A 21 39.45 -26.02 -8.85
C THR A 21 39.43 -24.54 -8.49
N ILE A 22 38.25 -23.99 -8.19
CA ILE A 22 38.10 -22.65 -7.62
C ILE A 22 38.36 -22.72 -6.11
N GLY A 23 39.05 -21.71 -5.59
CA GLY A 23 39.38 -21.58 -4.18
C GLY A 23 38.54 -20.58 -3.43
N VAL A 24 38.56 -20.70 -2.10
CA VAL A 24 38.02 -19.69 -1.20
C VAL A 24 39.19 -18.90 -0.63
N PRO A 25 39.34 -17.61 -0.98
CA PRO A 25 40.41 -16.79 -0.41
C PRO A 25 40.13 -16.53 1.07
N ILE A 26 41.19 -16.62 1.87
CA ILE A 26 41.16 -16.34 3.31
C ILE A 26 41.88 -15.03 3.58
N PHE A 27 41.18 -14.15 4.27
CA PHE A 27 41.64 -12.84 4.67
C PHE A 27 41.98 -12.83 6.16
N GLY A 28 42.98 -12.05 6.54
CA GLY A 28 43.33 -11.78 7.93
C GLY A 28 43.20 -10.29 8.24
N GLU A 29 42.68 -9.98 9.42
CA GLU A 29 43.09 -8.77 10.14
C GLU A 29 44.36 -9.12 10.93
N ILE A 30 45.38 -8.26 10.92
CA ILE A 30 46.58 -8.43 11.76
C ILE A 30 46.12 -8.57 13.23
N GLY A 31 46.19 -9.79 13.77
CA GLY A 31 45.91 -10.11 15.18
C GLY A 31 44.45 -10.42 15.55
N ARG A 32 43.53 -10.70 14.61
CA ARG A 32 42.10 -10.89 14.92
C ARG A 32 41.36 -12.09 14.30
N GLY A 33 42.07 -12.97 13.58
CA GLY A 33 41.50 -14.22 13.06
C GLY A 33 41.27 -14.23 11.54
N ASN A 34 40.73 -15.34 11.04
CA ASN A 34 40.47 -15.59 9.63
C ASN A 34 39.09 -15.05 9.22
N ALA A 35 39.01 -14.51 8.01
CA ALA A 35 37.80 -14.01 7.41
C ALA A 35 37.68 -14.49 5.96
N THR A 36 36.46 -14.56 5.47
CA THR A 36 36.10 -14.64 4.06
C THR A 36 35.31 -13.39 3.68
N PHE A 37 34.75 -13.34 2.48
CA PHE A 37 33.98 -12.21 2.00
C PHE A 37 32.66 -12.66 1.37
N THR A 38 31.70 -11.74 1.33
CA THR A 38 30.46 -11.88 0.57
C THR A 38 30.56 -10.98 -0.66
N LEU A 39 30.14 -11.50 -1.81
CA LEU A 39 30.10 -10.77 -3.06
C LEU A 39 28.86 -9.88 -3.16
N GLU A 40 29.03 -8.70 -3.74
CA GLU A 40 27.96 -7.96 -4.41
C GLU A 40 27.79 -8.62 -5.78
N MET A 41 26.56 -9.01 -6.13
CA MET A 41 26.25 -9.64 -7.42
C MET A 41 26.15 -8.58 -8.53
N ASP A 42 27.18 -7.74 -8.64
CA ASP A 42 27.33 -6.68 -9.63
C ASP A 42 28.30 -7.11 -10.75
N PRO A 43 28.40 -6.34 -11.86
CA PRO A 43 29.25 -6.69 -12.99
C PRO A 43 30.73 -6.88 -12.68
N ASP A 44 31.21 -6.38 -11.54
CA ASP A 44 32.61 -6.38 -11.13
C ASP A 44 32.87 -7.35 -9.96
N LEU A 45 31.86 -8.10 -9.52
CA LEU A 45 31.91 -9.03 -8.38
C LEU A 45 32.61 -8.40 -7.18
N ARG A 46 32.10 -7.24 -6.74
CA ARG A 46 32.75 -6.48 -5.67
C ARG A 46 32.57 -7.13 -4.30
N ILE A 47 33.48 -6.82 -3.38
CA ILE A 47 33.38 -7.26 -1.99
C ILE A 47 32.30 -6.44 -1.28
N ALA A 48 31.21 -7.07 -0.86
CA ALA A 48 30.14 -6.42 -0.10
C ALA A 48 30.47 -6.30 1.39
N GLU A 49 31.02 -7.35 1.99
CA GLU A 49 31.49 -7.34 3.38
C GLU A 49 32.46 -8.50 3.65
N PHE A 50 33.33 -8.33 4.65
CA PHE A 50 34.12 -9.42 5.21
C PHE A 50 33.36 -10.09 6.36
N ARG A 51 33.40 -11.42 6.41
CA ARG A 51 32.78 -12.24 7.45
C ARG A 51 33.82 -13.13 8.10
N GLU A 52 33.74 -13.26 9.41
CA GLU A 52 34.61 -14.17 10.16
C GLU A 52 34.42 -15.60 9.68
N PHE A 53 35.52 -16.32 9.53
CA PHE A 53 35.56 -17.69 9.04
C PHE A 53 36.21 -18.58 10.09
N PHE A 54 35.45 -19.55 10.59
CA PHE A 54 35.92 -20.57 11.51
C PHE A 54 36.09 -21.88 10.74
N ASN A 55 37.30 -22.41 10.70
CA ASN A 55 37.62 -23.64 9.98
C ASN A 55 37.26 -24.89 10.82
N GLU A 56 36.00 -25.02 11.22
CA GLU A 56 35.52 -26.13 12.06
C GLU A 56 35.68 -27.50 11.38
N GLN A 57 35.70 -27.51 10.05
CA GLN A 57 35.79 -28.71 9.21
C GLN A 57 37.24 -29.06 8.82
N GLU A 58 38.22 -28.37 9.40
CA GLU A 58 39.66 -28.62 9.22
C GLU A 58 40.10 -28.62 7.74
N TYR A 59 39.51 -27.77 6.91
CA TYR A 59 39.97 -27.59 5.53
C TYR A 59 41.45 -27.19 5.49
N PHE A 60 42.19 -27.75 4.54
CA PHE A 60 43.59 -27.38 4.36
C PHE A 60 43.69 -25.93 3.83
N ILE A 61 44.27 -25.05 4.65
CA ILE A 61 44.57 -23.68 4.26
C ILE A 61 46.00 -23.65 3.72
N THR A 62 46.13 -23.32 2.43
CA THR A 62 47.43 -23.04 1.83
C THR A 62 47.73 -21.55 1.91
N TYR A 63 48.99 -21.23 2.18
CA TYR A 63 49.54 -19.88 2.17
C TYR A 63 50.40 -19.62 0.92
N ASP A 64 50.44 -20.60 0.02
CA ASP A 64 51.11 -20.50 -1.27
C ASP A 64 50.20 -19.79 -2.27
N LEU A 65 50.33 -18.46 -2.30
CA LEU A 65 49.62 -17.58 -3.21
C LEU A 65 50.62 -16.87 -4.13
N PRO A 66 50.19 -16.40 -5.32
CA PRO A 66 51.05 -15.58 -6.16
C PRO A 66 51.56 -14.36 -5.40
N ARG A 67 52.87 -14.09 -5.52
CA ARG A 67 53.59 -13.12 -4.66
C ARG A 67 52.99 -11.72 -4.65
N GLU A 68 52.39 -11.30 -5.76
CA GLU A 68 51.75 -9.98 -5.92
C GLU A 68 50.43 -9.81 -5.14
N PHE A 69 49.83 -10.92 -4.68
CA PHE A 69 48.57 -10.91 -3.94
C PHE A 69 48.74 -11.24 -2.45
N VAL A 70 49.88 -11.84 -2.06
CA VAL A 70 50.19 -12.13 -0.65
C VAL A 70 50.20 -10.85 0.18
N ASN A 71 49.43 -10.82 1.27
CA ASN A 71 49.23 -9.66 2.16
C ASN A 71 48.67 -8.41 1.47
N ARG A 72 48.18 -8.50 0.23
CA ARG A 72 47.49 -7.39 -0.43
C ARG A 72 46.20 -7.10 0.34
N ARG A 73 45.97 -5.82 0.65
CA ARG A 73 44.74 -5.37 1.31
C ARG A 73 43.63 -5.16 0.29
N TYR A 74 42.48 -5.72 0.60
CA TYR A 74 41.25 -5.56 -0.14
C TYR A 74 40.24 -4.78 0.70
N GLU A 75 39.50 -3.88 0.08
CA GLU A 75 38.48 -3.07 0.73
C GLU A 75 37.08 -3.45 0.26
N VAL A 76 36.08 -3.20 1.09
CA VAL A 76 34.66 -3.28 0.69
C VAL A 76 34.44 -2.34 -0.50
N GLY A 77 33.83 -2.87 -1.57
CA GLY A 77 33.62 -2.18 -2.85
C GLY A 77 34.73 -2.41 -3.88
N GLN A 78 35.83 -3.09 -3.54
CA GLN A 78 36.81 -3.49 -4.55
C GLN A 78 36.41 -4.79 -5.25
N PRO A 79 36.82 -5.00 -6.52
CA PRO A 79 36.65 -6.29 -7.20
C PRO A 79 37.27 -7.41 -6.36
N ALA A 80 36.51 -8.48 -6.17
CA ALA A 80 36.97 -9.60 -5.36
C ALA A 80 38.14 -10.34 -6.02
N PRO A 81 39.12 -10.82 -5.24
CA PRO A 81 40.07 -11.80 -5.77
C PRO A 81 39.37 -13.14 -5.94
N ILE A 82 39.39 -13.68 -7.15
CA ILE A 82 38.93 -15.03 -7.44
C ILE A 82 40.16 -15.91 -7.60
N LEU A 83 40.36 -16.77 -6.61
CA LEU A 83 41.46 -17.72 -6.59
C LEU A 83 41.04 -19.02 -7.28
N PHE A 84 41.96 -19.63 -8.02
CA PHE A 84 41.79 -20.96 -8.60
C PHE A 84 43.13 -21.69 -8.73
N TRP A 85 43.08 -22.99 -8.99
CA TRP A 85 44.25 -23.82 -9.30
C TRP A 85 44.25 -24.26 -10.75
N LEU A 86 45.42 -24.17 -11.38
CA LEU A 86 45.67 -24.63 -12.74
C LEU A 86 46.99 -25.42 -12.78
N GLY A 87 46.92 -26.71 -13.09
CA GLY A 87 48.10 -27.59 -13.13
C GLY A 87 48.88 -27.60 -11.81
N HIS A 88 48.16 -27.66 -10.69
CA HIS A 88 48.67 -27.59 -9.31
C HIS A 88 49.20 -26.22 -8.83
N ASN A 89 49.29 -25.20 -9.68
CA ASN A 89 49.70 -23.86 -9.27
C ASN A 89 48.49 -23.01 -8.87
N SER A 90 48.64 -22.16 -7.84
CA SER A 90 47.62 -21.20 -7.45
C SER A 90 47.69 -19.95 -8.34
N GLU A 91 46.53 -19.49 -8.80
CA GLU A 91 46.37 -18.32 -9.67
C GLU A 91 45.25 -17.44 -9.13
N ILE A 92 45.36 -16.12 -9.29
CA ILE A 92 44.34 -15.15 -8.87
C ILE A 92 44.00 -14.24 -10.03
N ILE A 93 42.71 -14.06 -10.27
CA ILE A 93 42.19 -12.97 -11.11
C ILE A 93 41.30 -12.04 -10.29
N GLN A 94 41.03 -10.85 -10.80
CA GLN A 94 40.08 -9.93 -10.17
C GLN A 94 38.68 -10.10 -10.75
N GLY A 95 37.65 -9.85 -9.93
CA GLY A 95 36.24 -9.97 -10.31
C GLY A 95 35.78 -9.02 -11.42
N ASP A 96 36.54 -7.96 -11.69
CA ASP A 96 36.30 -7.00 -12.77
C ASP A 96 36.97 -7.42 -14.10
N PHE A 97 37.64 -8.57 -14.15
CA PHE A 97 38.19 -9.10 -15.39
C PHE A 97 37.07 -9.57 -16.33
N THR A 98 37.41 -9.69 -17.61
CA THR A 98 36.48 -10.11 -18.67
C THR A 98 36.87 -11.50 -19.18
N SER A 99 35.95 -12.26 -19.77
CA SER A 99 36.31 -13.51 -20.45
C SER A 99 37.34 -13.27 -21.58
N VAL A 100 37.27 -12.12 -22.25
CA VAL A 100 38.26 -11.70 -23.27
C VAL A 100 39.65 -11.52 -22.66
N TYR A 101 39.74 -10.91 -21.48
CA TYR A 101 40.99 -10.71 -20.76
C TYR A 101 41.57 -12.05 -20.28
N LEU A 102 40.74 -12.93 -19.72
CA LEU A 102 41.12 -14.31 -19.42
C LEU A 102 41.65 -15.04 -20.66
N GLY A 103 41.00 -14.87 -21.82
CA GLY A 103 41.43 -15.44 -23.09
C GLY A 103 42.80 -14.92 -23.54
N SER A 104 43.11 -13.65 -23.25
CA SER A 104 44.42 -13.06 -23.53
C SER A 104 45.54 -13.61 -22.64
N LEU A 105 45.23 -13.98 -21.39
CA LEU A 105 46.18 -14.55 -20.44
C LEU A 105 46.44 -16.03 -20.69
N TYR A 106 45.39 -16.82 -20.93
CA TYR A 106 45.49 -18.29 -20.94
C TYR A 106 45.32 -18.91 -22.34
N GLY A 107 44.93 -18.12 -23.35
CA GLY A 107 44.85 -18.56 -24.75
C GLY A 107 43.95 -19.77 -24.95
N VAL A 108 44.47 -20.80 -25.63
CA VAL A 108 43.73 -22.03 -25.95
C VAL A 108 43.31 -22.79 -24.67
N LYS A 109 44.10 -22.70 -23.58
CA LYS A 109 43.80 -23.38 -22.30
C LYS A 109 42.47 -22.94 -21.69
N LEU A 110 41.96 -21.75 -22.02
CA LEU A 110 40.65 -21.28 -21.55
C LEU A 110 39.51 -22.21 -22.00
N LYS A 111 39.63 -22.82 -23.19
CA LYS A 111 38.61 -23.73 -23.73
C LYS A 111 38.81 -25.17 -23.32
N ASP A 112 40.06 -25.57 -23.09
CA ASP A 112 40.43 -26.96 -22.82
C ASP A 112 40.42 -27.31 -21.32
N ASN A 113 40.38 -26.31 -20.44
CA ASN A 113 40.33 -26.49 -19.00
C ASN A 113 38.95 -26.08 -18.44
N ASP A 114 38.28 -27.02 -17.78
CA ASP A 114 36.92 -26.82 -17.26
C ASP A 114 36.82 -25.65 -16.28
N VAL A 115 37.82 -25.46 -15.41
CA VAL A 115 37.83 -24.37 -14.41
C VAL A 115 37.94 -23.01 -15.08
N LEU A 116 38.86 -22.86 -16.03
CA LEU A 116 39.02 -21.60 -16.76
C LEU A 116 37.77 -21.28 -17.60
N SER A 117 37.20 -22.29 -18.25
CA SER A 117 35.95 -22.16 -19.03
C SER A 117 34.79 -21.70 -18.14
N ASP A 118 34.61 -22.34 -16.97
CA ASP A 118 33.58 -21.97 -16.00
C ASP A 118 33.80 -20.58 -15.41
N LEU A 119 35.04 -20.20 -15.14
CA LEU A 119 35.42 -18.87 -14.63
C LEU A 119 35.13 -17.78 -15.65
N GLY A 120 35.46 -18.01 -16.93
CA GLY A 120 35.12 -17.11 -18.03
C GLY A 120 33.61 -16.92 -18.16
N ARG A 121 32.84 -18.01 -18.08
CA ARG A 121 31.37 -17.97 -18.08
C ARG A 121 30.81 -17.19 -16.89
N LEU A 122 31.36 -17.40 -15.69
CA LEU A 122 30.91 -16.72 -14.47
C LEU A 122 31.09 -15.20 -14.55
N LEU A 123 32.23 -14.72 -15.06
CA LEU A 123 32.48 -13.28 -15.25
C LEU A 123 31.56 -12.66 -16.30
N ASP A 124 31.33 -13.36 -17.41
CA ASP A 124 30.39 -12.90 -18.44
C ASP A 124 28.94 -12.91 -17.93
N ASP A 125 28.57 -13.91 -17.12
CA ASP A 125 27.24 -14.00 -16.49
C ASP A 125 27.04 -12.91 -15.42
N ALA A 126 28.09 -12.55 -14.67
CA ALA A 126 28.06 -11.43 -13.71
C ALA A 126 27.83 -10.10 -14.46
N ARG A 127 28.60 -9.86 -15.54
CA ARG A 127 28.52 -8.64 -16.34
C ARG A 127 27.25 -8.49 -17.13
N SER A 128 26.72 -9.59 -17.67
CA SER A 128 25.43 -9.60 -18.36
C SER A 128 24.25 -9.45 -17.42
N GLY A 129 24.47 -9.48 -16.09
CA GLY A 129 23.40 -9.42 -15.09
C GLY A 129 22.66 -10.76 -14.91
N ARG A 130 23.05 -11.82 -15.62
CA ARG A 130 22.40 -13.13 -15.56
C ARG A 130 22.44 -13.73 -14.16
N ILE A 131 23.52 -13.51 -13.40
CA ILE A 131 23.63 -13.99 -12.01
C ILE A 131 22.60 -13.30 -11.12
N LYS A 132 22.46 -11.97 -11.24
CA LYS A 132 21.46 -11.19 -10.51
C LYS A 132 20.04 -11.64 -10.88
N ASP A 133 19.74 -11.79 -12.17
CA ASP A 133 18.45 -12.28 -12.64
C ASP A 133 18.12 -13.68 -12.08
N LYS A 134 19.11 -14.57 -12.00
CA LYS A 134 18.95 -15.91 -11.43
C LYS A 134 18.65 -15.85 -9.93
N HIS A 135 19.35 -14.99 -9.21
CA HIS A 135 19.12 -14.77 -7.78
C HIS A 135 17.72 -14.18 -7.52
N ASP A 136 17.30 -13.18 -8.29
CA ASP A 136 15.97 -12.57 -8.19
C ASP A 136 14.87 -13.60 -8.50
N ARG A 137 15.08 -14.49 -9.48
CA ARG A 137 14.18 -15.61 -9.75
C ARG A 137 14.10 -16.59 -8.59
N TRP A 138 15.24 -16.98 -8.02
CA TRP A 138 15.25 -17.88 -6.85
C TRP A 138 14.55 -17.26 -5.64
N ALA A 139 14.76 -15.96 -5.39
CA ALA A 139 14.05 -15.23 -4.34
C ALA A 139 12.54 -15.22 -4.59
N ALA A 140 12.11 -15.01 -5.84
CA ALA A 140 10.70 -15.08 -6.22
C ALA A 140 10.12 -16.49 -6.02
N GLU A 141 10.82 -17.53 -6.46
CA GLU A 141 10.41 -18.93 -6.30
C GLU A 141 10.27 -19.32 -4.81
N ALA A 142 11.18 -18.85 -3.95
CA ALA A 142 11.12 -19.07 -2.51
C ALA A 142 9.84 -18.45 -1.90
N VAL A 143 9.50 -17.22 -2.29
CA VAL A 143 8.25 -16.57 -1.84
C VAL A 143 7.02 -17.33 -2.35
N ILE A 144 7.03 -17.75 -3.62
CA ILE A 144 5.92 -18.51 -4.22
C ILE A 144 5.73 -19.86 -3.51
N ALA A 145 6.82 -20.55 -3.18
CA ALA A 145 6.77 -21.81 -2.44
C ALA A 145 6.18 -21.61 -1.03
N GLN A 146 6.66 -20.58 -0.30
CA GLN A 146 6.20 -20.27 1.05
C GLN A 146 4.72 -19.88 1.11
N PHE A 147 4.24 -19.12 0.12
CA PHE A 147 2.84 -18.65 0.05
C PHE A 147 2.07 -19.34 -1.07
N SER A 148 2.29 -20.64 -1.25
CA SER A 148 1.72 -21.42 -2.36
C SER A 148 0.19 -21.32 -2.47
N GLU A 149 -0.54 -21.13 -1.36
CA GLU A 149 -1.99 -20.93 -1.36
C GLU A 149 -2.42 -19.69 -2.14
N VAL A 150 -1.62 -18.62 -2.13
CA VAL A 150 -1.92 -17.37 -2.84
C VAL A 150 -1.77 -17.54 -4.35
N PHE A 151 -0.79 -18.33 -4.78
CA PHE A 151 -0.41 -18.44 -6.19
C PHE A 151 -1.01 -19.66 -6.91
N LYS A 152 -1.24 -20.76 -6.19
CA LYS A 152 -1.64 -22.05 -6.80
C LYS A 152 -3.10 -22.41 -6.56
N GLN A 153 -3.73 -21.86 -5.52
CA GLN A 153 -5.15 -22.14 -5.25
C GLN A 153 -6.05 -21.11 -5.91
N VAL A 154 -7.28 -21.52 -6.22
CA VAL A 154 -8.30 -20.60 -6.71
C VAL A 154 -8.58 -19.56 -5.62
N PRO A 155 -8.53 -18.26 -5.92
CA PRO A 155 -8.75 -17.23 -4.91
C PRO A 155 -10.15 -17.34 -4.29
N VAL A 156 -10.25 -17.03 -2.99
CA VAL A 156 -11.53 -17.03 -2.26
C VAL A 156 -11.82 -15.68 -1.60
N ARG A 157 -13.12 -15.35 -1.48
CA ARG A 157 -13.60 -14.11 -0.84
C ARG A 157 -13.52 -14.20 0.69
N SER A 158 -12.31 -14.30 1.26
CA SER A 158 -12.11 -14.45 2.71
C SER A 158 -11.04 -13.49 3.25
N ARG A 159 -11.19 -13.13 4.55
CA ARG A 159 -10.17 -12.36 5.29
C ARG A 159 -8.84 -13.11 5.37
N TYR A 160 -8.89 -14.43 5.49
CA TYR A 160 -7.71 -15.29 5.53
C TYR A 160 -6.90 -15.14 4.25
N TRP A 161 -7.52 -15.27 3.08
CA TRP A 161 -6.83 -15.18 1.79
C TRP A 161 -6.17 -13.80 1.62
N VAL A 162 -6.91 -12.72 1.88
CA VAL A 162 -6.37 -11.34 1.84
C VAL A 162 -5.20 -11.17 2.83
N SER A 163 -5.29 -11.77 4.01
CA SER A 163 -4.19 -11.74 4.98
C SER A 163 -2.94 -12.48 4.48
N GLN A 164 -3.10 -13.64 3.84
CA GLN A 164 -1.96 -14.39 3.28
C GLN A 164 -1.32 -13.64 2.12
N TYR A 165 -2.13 -13.05 1.23
CA TYR A 165 -1.65 -12.19 0.16
C TYR A 165 -0.81 -11.03 0.71
N ARG A 166 -1.31 -10.32 1.73
CA ARG A 166 -0.58 -9.22 2.36
C ARG A 166 0.75 -9.66 2.97
N LYS A 167 0.80 -10.83 3.62
CA LYS A 167 2.04 -11.40 4.15
C LYS A 167 3.03 -11.75 3.03
N ALA A 168 2.54 -12.27 1.90
CA ALA A 168 3.37 -12.54 0.73
C ALA A 168 4.00 -11.26 0.16
N VAL A 169 3.21 -10.18 0.03
CA VAL A 169 3.72 -8.85 -0.39
C VAL A 169 4.76 -8.33 0.60
N GLU A 170 4.49 -8.42 1.91
CA GLU A 170 5.44 -7.96 2.92
C GLU A 170 6.75 -8.75 2.87
N GLN A 171 6.69 -10.08 2.74
CA GLN A 171 7.87 -10.92 2.62
C GLN A 171 8.66 -10.60 1.34
N ALA A 172 7.97 -10.40 0.21
CA ALA A 172 8.61 -9.97 -1.02
C ALA A 172 9.38 -8.65 -0.85
N ARG A 173 8.80 -7.67 -0.13
CA ARG A 173 9.46 -6.37 0.12
C ARG A 173 10.63 -6.44 1.10
N ARG A 174 10.66 -7.43 1.98
CA ARG A 174 11.82 -7.69 2.84
C ARG A 174 13.00 -8.28 2.07
N LEU A 175 12.72 -9.07 1.03
CA LEU A 175 13.73 -9.77 0.24
C LEU A 175 14.20 -8.96 -0.97
N ALA A 176 13.33 -8.15 -1.57
CA ALA A 176 13.62 -7.41 -2.79
C ALA A 176 12.91 -6.06 -2.86
N GLN A 177 13.58 -5.08 -3.46
CA GLN A 177 12.97 -3.80 -3.83
C GLN A 177 12.29 -3.91 -5.21
N PRO A 178 11.17 -3.20 -5.45
CA PRO A 178 10.58 -3.11 -6.78
C PRO A 178 11.52 -2.36 -7.75
N PRO A 179 11.54 -2.71 -9.05
CA PRO A 179 10.79 -3.80 -9.69
C PRO A 179 11.47 -5.16 -9.50
N HIS A 180 10.69 -6.18 -9.13
CA HIS A 180 11.18 -7.56 -8.96
C HIS A 180 10.23 -8.57 -9.63
N PRO A 181 10.72 -9.73 -10.16
CA PRO A 181 9.85 -10.72 -10.84
C PRO A 181 8.64 -11.18 -10.01
N ILE A 182 8.78 -11.25 -8.68
CA ILE A 182 7.69 -11.60 -7.76
C ILE A 182 6.51 -10.61 -7.84
N ASP A 183 6.76 -9.35 -8.21
CA ASP A 183 5.73 -8.32 -8.29
C ASP A 183 4.70 -8.63 -9.37
N SER A 184 5.16 -9.16 -10.51
CA SER A 184 4.29 -9.58 -11.61
C SER A 184 3.37 -10.72 -11.16
N ALA A 185 3.92 -11.74 -10.49
CA ALA A 185 3.13 -12.86 -9.97
C ALA A 185 2.12 -12.42 -8.89
N LEU A 186 2.53 -11.55 -7.97
CA LEU A 186 1.64 -10.98 -6.96
C LEU A 186 0.54 -10.09 -7.58
N ARG A 187 0.86 -9.38 -8.66
CA ARG A 187 -0.11 -8.57 -9.40
C ARG A 187 -1.15 -9.46 -10.07
N GLU A 188 -0.72 -10.52 -10.74
CA GLU A 188 -1.61 -11.49 -11.39
C GLU A 188 -2.56 -12.13 -10.37
N ALA A 189 -2.05 -12.58 -9.23
CA ALA A 189 -2.87 -13.15 -8.16
C ALA A 189 -3.93 -12.16 -7.63
N ALA A 190 -3.54 -10.90 -7.41
CA ALA A 190 -4.48 -9.87 -6.99
C ALA A 190 -5.49 -9.51 -8.09
N ILE A 191 -5.08 -9.42 -9.35
CA ILE A 191 -5.98 -9.16 -10.47
C ILE A 191 -7.01 -10.28 -10.63
N ASP A 192 -6.62 -11.56 -10.49
CA ASP A 192 -7.58 -12.67 -10.54
C ASP A 192 -8.58 -12.60 -9.36
N TRP A 193 -8.10 -12.29 -8.15
CA TRP A 193 -8.99 -12.07 -7.01
C TRP A 193 -9.95 -10.90 -7.25
N LEU A 194 -9.45 -9.76 -7.73
CA LEU A 194 -10.26 -8.58 -8.04
C LEU A 194 -11.30 -8.88 -9.12
N ARG A 195 -10.94 -9.61 -10.17
CA ARG A 195 -11.87 -10.01 -11.24
C ARG A 195 -13.03 -10.85 -10.70
N ARG A 196 -12.76 -11.74 -9.75
CA ARG A 196 -13.77 -12.63 -9.16
C ARG A 196 -14.63 -11.94 -8.11
N PHE A 197 -14.01 -11.10 -7.28
CA PHE A 197 -14.62 -10.62 -6.04
C PHE A 197 -14.70 -9.11 -5.89
N GLY A 198 -14.12 -8.29 -6.77
CA GLY A 198 -14.05 -6.83 -6.65
C GLY A 198 -15.35 -6.20 -6.15
N ILE A 199 -16.43 -6.29 -6.95
CA ILE A 199 -17.77 -5.80 -6.58
C ILE A 199 -18.54 -6.71 -5.60
N LYS A 200 -18.18 -7.99 -5.49
CA LYS A 200 -18.86 -8.95 -4.61
C LYS A 200 -18.33 -8.91 -3.18
N SER A 201 -17.23 -8.21 -2.93
CA SER A 201 -16.56 -8.17 -1.63
C SER A 201 -17.06 -7.01 -0.77
N ASN A 202 -16.33 -6.71 0.30
CA ASN A 202 -16.52 -5.48 1.06
C ASN A 202 -15.29 -4.59 0.94
N LEU A 203 -15.49 -3.30 1.22
CA LEU A 203 -14.48 -2.26 1.10
C LEU A 203 -13.21 -2.58 1.90
N ARG A 204 -13.34 -3.16 3.10
CA ARG A 204 -12.18 -3.52 3.94
C ARG A 204 -11.31 -4.60 3.30
N LEU A 205 -11.94 -5.62 2.71
CA LEU A 205 -11.21 -6.67 1.98
C LEU A 205 -10.57 -6.11 0.71
N LEU A 206 -11.28 -5.25 -0.02
CA LEU A 206 -10.74 -4.60 -1.21
C LEU A 206 -9.51 -3.74 -0.89
N VAL A 207 -9.62 -2.84 0.08
CA VAL A 207 -8.49 -2.00 0.53
C VAL A 207 -7.35 -2.86 1.09
N GLY A 208 -7.68 -3.94 1.83
CA GLY A 208 -6.70 -4.90 2.31
C GLY A 208 -5.93 -5.60 1.19
N MET A 209 -6.62 -5.95 0.09
CA MET A 209 -6.02 -6.55 -1.10
C MET A 209 -5.11 -5.55 -1.84
N LEU A 210 -5.61 -4.34 -2.06
CA LEU A 210 -4.90 -3.29 -2.79
C LEU A 210 -3.66 -2.78 -2.04
N GLY A 211 -3.69 -2.83 -0.70
CA GLY A 211 -2.55 -2.47 0.14
C GLY A 211 -2.25 -0.97 0.14
N ASN A 212 -0.97 -0.61 0.30
CA ASN A 212 -0.51 0.79 0.26
C ASN A 212 0.33 1.04 -0.99
N SER A 213 0.39 2.29 -1.46
CA SER A 213 1.13 2.60 -2.69
C SER A 213 2.64 2.67 -2.52
N LYS A 214 3.16 2.77 -1.28
CA LYS A 214 4.61 2.94 -1.03
C LYS A 214 5.36 1.60 -1.14
N ASN A 215 4.77 0.53 -0.61
CA ASN A 215 5.39 -0.80 -0.57
C ASN A 215 4.51 -1.86 -1.26
N GLY A 216 3.40 -1.46 -1.88
CA GLY A 216 2.46 -2.38 -2.52
C GLY A 216 2.85 -2.77 -3.94
N ILE A 217 1.90 -3.45 -4.58
CA ILE A 217 1.99 -3.93 -5.96
C ILE A 217 1.30 -2.95 -6.92
N PHE A 218 0.26 -2.26 -6.42
CA PHE A 218 -0.51 -1.28 -7.17
C PHE A 218 -0.02 0.14 -6.90
N SER A 219 0.01 0.95 -7.95
CA SER A 219 0.23 2.39 -7.82
C SER A 219 -0.94 3.05 -7.10
N ARG A 220 -0.71 4.26 -6.55
CA ARG A 220 -1.78 5.04 -5.90
C ARG A 220 -2.99 5.25 -6.82
N ASN A 221 -2.74 5.42 -8.11
CA ASN A 221 -3.79 5.62 -9.10
C ASN A 221 -4.66 4.38 -9.25
N GLU A 222 -4.06 3.21 -9.44
CA GLU A 222 -4.79 1.94 -9.57
C GLU A 222 -5.59 1.60 -8.31
N ILE A 223 -5.04 1.90 -7.12
CA ILE A 223 -5.75 1.74 -5.85
C ILE A 223 -6.99 2.63 -5.83
N ASN A 224 -6.83 3.92 -6.14
CA ASN A 224 -7.94 4.87 -6.17
C ASN A 224 -8.98 4.49 -7.23
N ASP A 225 -8.56 4.01 -8.40
CA ASP A 225 -9.45 3.57 -9.48
C ASP A 225 -10.31 2.39 -9.05
N ALA A 226 -9.71 1.37 -8.41
CA ALA A 226 -10.45 0.23 -7.88
C ALA A 226 -11.41 0.61 -6.76
N ILE A 227 -11.01 1.51 -5.85
CA ILE A 227 -11.88 2.00 -4.78
C ILE A 227 -13.03 2.84 -5.37
N PHE A 228 -12.76 3.70 -6.35
CA PHE A 228 -13.77 4.49 -7.05
C PHE A 228 -14.83 3.59 -7.68
N ALA A 229 -14.41 2.59 -8.46
CA ALA A 229 -15.31 1.66 -9.13
C ALA A 229 -16.20 0.90 -8.13
N PHE A 230 -15.61 0.46 -7.00
CA PHE A 230 -16.35 -0.21 -5.93
C PHE A 230 -17.37 0.71 -5.24
N LEU A 231 -16.96 1.93 -4.89
CA LEU A 231 -17.85 2.90 -4.22
C LEU A 231 -18.97 3.37 -5.15
N LEU A 232 -18.69 3.51 -6.45
CA LEU A 232 -19.71 3.86 -7.43
C LEU A 232 -20.80 2.78 -7.51
N GLU A 233 -20.39 1.51 -7.56
CA GLU A 233 -21.32 0.37 -7.53
C GLU A 233 -22.14 0.36 -6.23
N ALA A 234 -21.49 0.51 -5.08
CA ALA A 234 -22.15 0.55 -3.77
C ALA A 234 -23.13 1.73 -3.65
N PHE A 235 -22.75 2.91 -4.18
CA PHE A 235 -23.58 4.11 -4.17
C PHE A 235 -24.86 3.90 -4.96
N PHE A 236 -24.78 3.40 -6.20
CA PHE A 236 -25.96 3.21 -7.03
C PHE A 236 -26.82 2.01 -6.60
N ASN A 237 -26.22 0.96 -6.04
CA ASN A 237 -26.93 -0.20 -5.47
C ASN A 237 -27.50 0.02 -4.05
N GLU A 238 -27.25 1.17 -3.43
CA GLU A 238 -27.72 1.47 -2.06
C GLU A 238 -27.14 0.52 -0.99
N ASP A 239 -25.91 0.07 -1.18
CA ASP A 239 -25.20 -0.79 -0.22
C ASP A 239 -24.69 0.03 0.98
N GLN A 240 -25.63 0.41 1.86
CA GLN A 240 -25.37 1.25 3.04
C GLN A 240 -24.21 0.74 3.92
N PRO A 241 -24.10 -0.57 4.21
CA PRO A 241 -22.96 -1.09 4.97
C PRO A 241 -21.59 -0.71 4.39
N GLN A 242 -21.43 -0.69 3.06
CA GLN A 242 -20.16 -0.31 2.43
C GLN A 242 -19.93 1.20 2.47
N LEU A 243 -20.98 1.98 2.24
CA LEU A 243 -20.92 3.44 2.29
C LEU A 243 -20.57 3.95 3.71
N GLU A 244 -21.14 3.33 4.74
CA GLU A 244 -20.80 3.64 6.13
C GLU A 244 -19.35 3.34 6.49
N ILE A 245 -18.79 2.24 5.96
CA ILE A 245 -17.36 1.94 6.15
C ILE A 245 -16.53 3.08 5.54
N TYR A 246 -16.87 3.53 4.33
CA TYR A 246 -16.17 4.64 3.70
C TYR A 246 -16.26 5.93 4.54
N LEU A 247 -17.46 6.29 5.03
CA LEU A 247 -17.67 7.49 5.85
C LEU A 247 -16.85 7.47 7.15
N LYS A 248 -16.60 6.29 7.73
CA LYS A 248 -15.84 6.11 8.98
C LYS A 248 -14.32 6.05 8.79
N GLU A 249 -13.81 6.13 7.55
CA GLU A 249 -12.39 5.94 7.22
C GLU A 249 -11.76 7.24 6.63
N PRO A 250 -11.27 8.18 7.47
CA PRO A 250 -10.74 9.47 7.02
C PRO A 250 -9.61 9.39 6.00
N VAL A 251 -8.85 8.30 6.00
CA VAL A 251 -7.76 8.05 5.05
C VAL A 251 -8.31 7.89 3.63
N LEU A 252 -9.49 7.29 3.46
CA LEU A 252 -10.13 7.10 2.16
C LEU A 252 -10.72 8.40 1.61
N HIS A 253 -11.15 9.34 2.47
CA HIS A 253 -11.64 10.64 2.03
C HIS A 253 -10.55 11.47 1.33
N LYS A 254 -9.29 11.29 1.72
CA LYS A 254 -8.13 11.93 1.06
C LYS A 254 -7.94 11.46 -0.38
N ALA A 255 -8.49 10.31 -0.76
CA ALA A 255 -8.44 9.84 -2.16
C ALA A 255 -9.47 10.58 -3.04
N PHE A 256 -10.57 11.06 -2.46
CA PHE A 256 -11.69 11.69 -3.17
C PHE A 256 -12.14 12.99 -2.49
N PRO A 257 -11.27 14.03 -2.44
CA PRO A 257 -11.60 15.28 -1.73
C PRO A 257 -12.82 15.99 -2.31
N LYS A 258 -13.06 15.84 -3.61
CA LYS A 258 -14.22 16.37 -4.35
C LYS A 258 -15.32 15.32 -4.59
N GLY A 259 -15.29 14.24 -3.80
CA GLY A 259 -16.20 13.10 -3.94
C GLY A 259 -15.98 12.28 -5.22
N LEU A 260 -16.86 11.30 -5.43
CA LEU A 260 -16.83 10.45 -6.62
C LEU A 260 -17.05 11.25 -7.91
N ASN A 261 -17.91 12.27 -7.89
CA ASN A 261 -18.18 13.10 -9.06
C ASN A 261 -16.92 13.87 -9.50
N GLY A 262 -16.21 14.51 -8.57
CA GLY A 262 -14.98 15.22 -8.89
C GLY A 262 -13.88 14.29 -9.43
N TYR A 263 -13.75 13.08 -8.87
CA TYR A 263 -12.82 12.07 -9.38
C TYR A 263 -13.17 11.67 -10.83
N PHE A 264 -14.46 11.46 -11.09
CA PHE A 264 -14.96 11.14 -12.42
C PHE A 264 -14.74 12.28 -13.43
N GLU A 265 -14.93 13.54 -13.02
CA GLU A 265 -14.70 14.69 -13.92
C GLU A 265 -13.25 14.77 -14.40
N GLU A 266 -12.31 14.51 -13.49
CA GLU A 266 -10.86 14.55 -13.73
C GLU A 266 -10.35 13.33 -14.51
N ARG A 267 -10.83 12.11 -14.21
CA ARG A 267 -10.26 10.86 -14.76
C ARG A 267 -11.18 10.06 -15.66
N LYS A 268 -12.44 10.47 -15.79
CA LYS A 268 -13.50 9.67 -16.44
C LYS A 268 -13.65 8.31 -15.74
N TYR A 269 -14.17 7.32 -16.46
CA TYR A 269 -14.35 5.98 -15.93
C TYR A 269 -13.06 5.18 -16.03
N PRO A 270 -12.40 4.86 -14.90
CA PRO A 270 -11.17 4.09 -14.95
C PRO A 270 -11.41 2.65 -15.39
N GLU A 271 -10.40 2.07 -16.00
CA GLU A 271 -10.37 0.64 -16.32
C GLU A 271 -9.86 -0.12 -15.10
N VAL A 272 -10.69 -1.03 -14.58
CA VAL A 272 -10.38 -1.88 -13.43
C VAL A 272 -10.69 -3.33 -13.78
N PRO A 273 -10.06 -4.32 -13.12
CA PRO A 273 -10.19 -5.73 -13.53
C PRO A 273 -11.53 -6.38 -13.17
N PHE A 274 -12.57 -5.61 -12.82
CA PHE A 274 -13.91 -6.10 -12.50
C PHE A 274 -14.99 -5.19 -13.09
N PRO A 275 -16.18 -5.74 -13.42
CA PRO A 275 -17.27 -4.93 -13.94
C PRO A 275 -17.85 -4.02 -12.85
N TYR A 276 -18.23 -2.80 -13.23
CA TYR A 276 -18.95 -1.86 -12.37
C TYR A 276 -19.81 -0.92 -13.23
N ARG A 277 -20.85 -0.34 -12.63
CA ARG A 277 -21.78 0.59 -13.30
C ARG A 277 -21.07 1.87 -13.73
N LYS A 278 -21.44 2.38 -14.89
CA LYS A 278 -20.99 3.66 -15.45
C LYS A 278 -22.12 4.69 -15.43
N GLU A 279 -22.71 4.91 -14.26
CA GLU A 279 -23.74 5.94 -14.03
C GLU A 279 -23.11 7.27 -13.61
N ARG A 280 -23.75 8.39 -13.99
CA ARG A 280 -23.28 9.77 -13.73
C ARG A 280 -24.26 10.61 -12.91
N ASP A 281 -25.49 10.14 -12.76
CA ASP A 281 -26.58 10.95 -12.22
C ASP A 281 -26.60 10.91 -10.69
N PHE A 282 -25.51 11.34 -10.06
CA PHE A 282 -25.42 11.48 -8.59
C PHE A 282 -26.53 12.40 -8.06
N SER A 283 -26.73 13.56 -8.70
CA SER A 283 -27.79 14.52 -8.35
C SER A 283 -29.16 13.87 -8.32
N ARG A 284 -29.50 13.08 -9.35
CA ARG A 284 -30.81 12.42 -9.45
C ARG A 284 -31.01 11.40 -8.34
N LYS A 285 -29.96 10.69 -7.91
CA LYS A 285 -30.06 9.77 -6.77
C LYS A 285 -30.31 10.55 -5.47
N ILE A 286 -29.56 11.62 -5.24
CA ILE A 286 -29.68 12.44 -4.02
C ILE A 286 -31.03 13.15 -3.97
N ILE A 287 -31.51 13.72 -5.07
CA ILE A 287 -32.84 14.34 -5.18
C ILE A 287 -33.95 13.32 -4.87
N ARG A 288 -33.85 12.10 -5.41
CA ARG A 288 -34.81 11.03 -5.08
C ARG A 288 -34.84 10.75 -3.58
N GLU A 289 -33.67 10.64 -2.95
CA GLU A 289 -33.57 10.42 -1.50
C GLU A 289 -34.13 11.60 -0.70
N LEU A 290 -33.83 12.83 -1.13
CA LEU A 290 -34.33 14.06 -0.51
C LEU A 290 -35.86 14.11 -0.53
N ILE A 291 -36.47 13.77 -1.68
CA ILE A 291 -37.93 13.75 -1.84
C ILE A 291 -38.57 12.59 -1.08
N SER A 292 -37.93 11.41 -1.05
CA SER A 292 -38.46 10.25 -0.31
C SER A 292 -38.32 10.38 1.20
N THR A 293 -37.41 11.24 1.68
CA THR A 293 -37.26 11.51 3.11
C THR A 293 -38.48 12.27 3.59
N ASN A 294 -39.34 11.60 4.36
CA ASN A 294 -40.49 12.22 5.01
C ASN A 294 -40.01 13.33 5.98
N ARG A 295 -40.73 14.44 6.08
CA ARG A 295 -40.43 15.56 7.01
C ARG A 295 -40.40 15.17 8.49
N ARG A 296 -40.82 13.95 8.85
CA ARG A 296 -40.66 13.37 10.21
C ARG A 296 -39.36 12.57 10.41
N ALA A 297 -38.55 12.43 9.36
CA ALA A 297 -37.32 11.63 9.35
C ALA A 297 -36.08 12.52 9.20
N THR A 298 -34.92 11.99 9.55
CA THR A 298 -33.63 12.71 9.45
C THR A 298 -33.09 12.69 8.02
N PHE A 299 -32.47 13.79 7.57
CA PHE A 299 -31.77 13.91 6.28
C PHE A 299 -30.32 13.38 6.31
N SER A 300 -29.91 12.66 7.37
CA SER A 300 -28.57 12.07 7.51
C SER A 300 -28.15 11.21 6.31
N LYS A 301 -29.08 10.45 5.71
CA LYS A 301 -28.77 9.66 4.50
C LYS A 301 -28.48 10.55 3.28
N VAL A 302 -29.21 11.66 3.12
CA VAL A 302 -28.97 12.64 2.06
C VAL A 302 -27.60 13.31 2.25
N GLU A 303 -27.28 13.71 3.49
CA GLU A 303 -25.97 14.25 3.88
C GLU A 303 -24.82 13.30 3.52
N ASN A 304 -24.94 12.04 3.91
CA ASN A 304 -23.97 11.00 3.63
C ASN A 304 -23.78 10.78 2.11
N LEU A 305 -24.87 10.69 1.35
CA LEU A 305 -24.79 10.53 -0.11
C LEU A 305 -24.18 11.76 -0.78
N ALA A 306 -24.51 12.98 -0.33
CA ALA A 306 -23.93 14.21 -0.83
C ALA A 306 -22.42 14.27 -0.57
N PHE A 307 -21.97 13.86 0.62
CA PHE A 307 -20.55 13.76 0.93
C PHE A 307 -19.83 12.74 0.04
N ILE A 308 -20.41 11.56 -0.18
CA ILE A 308 -19.79 10.54 -1.03
C ILE A 308 -19.71 11.02 -2.49
N ALA A 309 -20.78 11.65 -3.00
CA ALA A 309 -20.83 12.13 -4.38
C ALA A 309 -19.94 13.35 -4.63
N TYR A 310 -19.96 14.36 -3.76
CA TYR A 310 -19.34 15.67 -3.99
C TYR A 310 -18.21 16.03 -3.01
N GLY A 311 -17.96 15.20 -2.00
CA GLY A 311 -16.89 15.41 -1.03
C GLY A 311 -17.05 16.75 -0.33
N ARG A 312 -16.03 17.60 -0.46
CA ARG A 312 -16.02 18.98 0.07
C ARG A 312 -16.37 20.06 -0.96
N SER A 313 -16.67 19.68 -2.20
CA SER A 313 -17.03 20.62 -3.24
C SER A 313 -18.46 21.13 -3.10
N ASP A 314 -18.74 22.27 -3.71
CA ASP A 314 -20.10 22.78 -3.88
C ASP A 314 -20.99 21.79 -4.65
N LEU A 315 -22.29 21.84 -4.37
CA LEU A 315 -23.27 21.04 -5.10
C LEU A 315 -23.49 21.63 -6.50
N PRO A 316 -23.86 20.80 -7.49
CA PRO A 316 -24.39 21.30 -8.75
C PRO A 316 -25.65 22.14 -8.50
N ARG A 317 -25.76 23.30 -9.17
CA ARG A 317 -26.86 24.29 -8.98
C ARG A 317 -28.26 23.69 -8.91
N GLY A 318 -28.56 22.69 -9.75
CA GLY A 318 -29.86 22.03 -9.76
C GLY A 318 -30.16 21.26 -8.47
N LEU A 319 -29.17 20.54 -7.92
CA LEU A 319 -29.32 19.84 -6.64
C LEU A 319 -29.36 20.82 -5.48
N GLU A 320 -28.51 21.85 -5.50
CA GLU A 320 -28.52 22.90 -4.47
C GLU A 320 -29.88 23.59 -4.37
N GLY A 321 -30.50 23.92 -5.51
CA GLY A 321 -31.83 24.53 -5.55
C GLY A 321 -32.91 23.67 -4.88
N GLU A 322 -32.91 22.36 -5.14
CA GLU A 322 -33.84 21.41 -4.51
C GLU A 322 -33.62 21.31 -2.98
N VAL A 323 -32.36 21.27 -2.53
CA VAL A 323 -32.01 21.23 -1.10
C VAL A 323 -32.43 22.53 -0.41
N ARG A 324 -32.20 23.69 -1.03
CA ARG A 324 -32.63 24.99 -0.51
C ARG A 324 -34.16 25.11 -0.45
N GLN A 325 -34.87 24.59 -1.44
CA GLN A 325 -36.34 24.56 -1.43
C GLN A 325 -36.87 23.69 -0.28
N MET A 326 -36.25 22.53 -0.02
CA MET A 326 -36.60 21.71 1.13
C MET A 326 -36.27 22.42 2.45
N SER A 327 -35.11 23.07 2.54
CA SER A 327 -34.69 23.82 3.73
C SER A 327 -35.69 24.92 4.07
N SER A 328 -36.12 25.69 3.07
CA SER A 328 -37.10 26.77 3.25
C SER A 328 -38.44 26.26 3.83
N LYS A 329 -38.89 25.07 3.40
CA LYS A 329 -40.12 24.44 3.91
C LYS A 329 -39.98 24.01 5.38
N VAL A 330 -38.82 23.47 5.76
CA VAL A 330 -38.56 23.07 7.16
C VAL A 330 -38.36 24.31 8.04
N GLU A 331 -37.80 25.39 7.49
CA GLU A 331 -37.62 26.66 8.19
C GLU A 331 -38.96 27.34 8.49
N GLU A 332 -39.89 27.32 7.53
CA GLU A 332 -41.28 27.75 7.74
C GLU A 332 -41.97 26.94 8.85
N GLU A 333 -41.86 25.60 8.81
CA GLU A 333 -42.40 24.72 9.87
C GLU A 333 -41.76 24.99 11.25
N LEU A 334 -40.46 25.30 11.29
CA LEU A 334 -39.77 25.68 12.51
C LEU A 334 -40.28 27.02 13.03
N GLY A 335 -40.49 28.00 12.16
CA GLY A 335 -41.05 29.30 12.52
C GLY A 335 -42.45 29.18 13.14
N GLU A 336 -43.34 28.40 12.51
CA GLU A 336 -44.67 28.10 13.06
C GLU A 336 -44.58 27.39 14.42
N ALA A 337 -43.74 26.34 14.52
CA ALA A 337 -43.57 25.61 15.76
C ALA A 337 -42.98 26.47 16.88
N ARG A 338 -42.12 27.44 16.57
CA ARG A 338 -41.57 28.40 17.55
C ARG A 338 -42.65 29.33 18.08
N TYR A 339 -43.49 29.86 17.19
CA TYR A 339 -44.62 30.71 17.58
C TYR A 339 -45.58 29.95 18.51
N GLU A 340 -45.96 28.72 18.15
CA GLU A 340 -46.77 27.84 19.01
C GLU A 340 -46.10 27.56 20.37
N ALA A 341 -44.77 27.47 20.39
CA ALA A 341 -44.01 27.17 21.60
C ALA A 341 -43.94 28.35 22.59
N GLU A 342 -44.10 29.60 22.15
CA GLU A 342 -44.13 30.77 23.05
C GLU A 342 -45.28 30.64 24.07
N ASP A 343 -46.45 30.22 23.61
CA ASP A 343 -47.61 29.97 24.46
C ASP A 343 -47.34 28.82 25.45
N VAL A 344 -46.69 27.75 24.99
CA VAL A 344 -46.45 26.55 25.80
C VAL A 344 -45.36 26.75 26.85
N PHE A 345 -44.28 27.44 26.51
CA PHE A 345 -43.20 27.76 27.43
C PHE A 345 -43.55 28.94 28.36
N GLY A 346 -44.41 29.86 27.92
CA GLY A 346 -44.92 30.99 28.71
C GLY A 346 -46.00 30.59 29.73
N ALA A 347 -46.85 29.61 29.42
CA ALA A 347 -47.87 29.10 30.33
C ALA A 347 -47.31 28.08 31.34
N ARG A 348 -47.87 27.99 32.56
CA ARG A 348 -47.55 26.94 33.56
C ARG A 348 -48.14 25.57 33.18
N LEU A 349 -47.94 25.14 31.94
CA LEU A 349 -48.40 23.85 31.42
C LEU A 349 -47.57 22.67 31.96
N TYR A 350 -48.10 21.45 31.79
CA TYR A 350 -47.48 20.22 32.26
C TYR A 350 -46.11 19.97 31.61
N SER A 351 -45.20 19.32 32.35
CA SER A 351 -43.83 19.03 31.89
C SER A 351 -43.77 18.17 30.63
N SER A 352 -44.78 17.32 30.39
CA SER A 352 -44.89 16.46 29.21
C SER A 352 -45.09 17.23 27.91
N GLU A 353 -45.97 18.24 27.91
CA GLU A 353 -46.26 19.06 26.71
C GLU A 353 -45.04 19.90 26.32
N ARG A 354 -44.35 20.47 27.31
CA ARG A 354 -43.10 21.22 27.09
C ARG A 354 -42.01 20.34 26.47
N ARG A 355 -41.91 19.08 26.89
CA ARG A 355 -40.95 18.11 26.35
C ARG A 355 -41.27 17.75 24.90
N GLU A 356 -42.54 17.53 24.58
CA GLU A 356 -42.97 17.23 23.21
C GLU A 356 -42.66 18.39 22.25
N VAL A 357 -42.99 19.61 22.65
CA VAL A 357 -42.68 20.83 21.88
C VAL A 357 -41.17 21.02 21.71
N ALA A 358 -40.39 20.90 22.77
CA ALA A 358 -38.92 21.00 22.69
C ALA A 358 -38.31 19.91 21.77
N THR A 359 -38.87 18.70 21.79
CA THR A 359 -38.44 17.60 20.90
C THR A 359 -38.75 17.91 19.44
N ARG A 360 -39.93 18.47 19.14
CA ARG A 360 -40.32 18.89 17.78
C ARG A 360 -39.40 20.01 17.26
N LEU A 361 -39.14 21.03 18.08
CA LEU A 361 -38.24 22.13 17.72
C LEU A 361 -36.82 21.65 17.42
N LEU A 362 -36.25 20.81 18.30
CA LEU A 362 -34.93 20.22 18.08
C LEU A 362 -34.90 19.32 16.84
N HIS A 363 -35.98 18.60 16.54
CA HIS A 363 -36.05 17.79 15.33
C HIS A 363 -35.96 18.64 14.06
N LEU A 364 -36.78 19.68 13.95
CA LEU A 364 -36.78 20.62 12.82
C LEU A 364 -35.44 21.36 12.70
N PHE A 365 -34.87 21.82 13.82
CA PHE A 365 -33.54 22.43 13.84
C PHE A 365 -32.44 21.47 13.34
N ASN A 366 -32.47 20.20 13.76
CA ASN A 366 -31.51 19.20 13.31
C ASN A 366 -31.66 18.89 11.81
N GLN A 367 -32.88 18.86 11.30
CA GLN A 367 -33.13 18.72 9.86
C GLN A 367 -32.56 19.89 9.06
N LEU A 368 -32.77 21.13 9.53
CA LEU A 368 -32.17 22.32 8.90
C LEU A 368 -30.65 22.27 8.91
N ASN A 369 -30.03 21.91 10.04
CA ASN A 369 -28.58 21.75 10.10
C ASN A 369 -28.07 20.67 9.12
N GLN A 370 -28.78 19.55 8.99
CA GLN A 370 -28.39 18.48 8.05
C GLN A 370 -28.49 18.95 6.59
N LEU A 371 -29.58 19.63 6.22
CA LEU A 371 -29.75 20.19 4.88
C LEU A 371 -28.72 21.30 4.59
N GLU A 372 -28.35 22.08 5.60
CA GLU A 372 -27.30 23.09 5.44
C GLU A 372 -25.93 22.45 5.23
N ARG A 373 -25.61 21.41 6.01
CA ARG A 373 -24.38 20.65 5.79
C ARG A 373 -24.37 19.98 4.43
N VAL A 374 -25.51 19.56 3.87
CA VAL A 374 -25.58 19.08 2.49
C VAL A 374 -25.09 20.16 1.51
N ILE A 375 -25.51 21.42 1.68
CA ILE A 375 -25.10 22.57 0.85
C ILE A 375 -23.62 22.88 1.06
N GLU A 376 -23.21 23.13 2.30
CA GLU A 376 -21.86 23.57 2.68
C GLU A 376 -20.87 22.39 2.69
N GLY A 377 -20.15 22.23 1.57
CA GLY A 377 -19.32 21.04 1.33
C GLY A 377 -18.25 20.76 2.40
N ASP A 378 -17.60 21.79 2.92
CA ASP A 378 -16.56 21.65 3.95
C ASP A 378 -17.11 21.16 5.30
N ASP A 379 -18.41 21.34 5.55
CA ASP A 379 -19.03 21.08 6.84
C ASP A 379 -19.84 19.76 6.89
N ARG A 380 -20.01 19.08 5.75
CA ARG A 380 -20.62 17.72 5.59
C ARG A 380 -20.09 16.64 6.54
N LEU A 381 -18.86 16.77 7.05
CA LEU A 381 -18.27 15.85 8.03
C LEU A 381 -17.94 16.48 9.39
N ARG A 382 -17.92 17.82 9.46
CA ARG A 382 -17.51 18.52 10.69
C ARG A 382 -18.62 18.62 11.72
N GLY A 383 -19.87 18.39 11.31
CA GLY A 383 -21.03 18.42 12.20
C GLY A 383 -21.31 19.81 12.76
N ARG A 384 -20.83 20.87 12.09
CA ARG A 384 -21.04 22.27 12.51
C ARG A 384 -22.54 22.58 12.58
N THR A 385 -22.93 23.33 13.60
CA THR A 385 -24.31 23.84 13.79
C THR A 385 -24.42 25.26 13.26
N TYR A 386 -25.59 25.60 12.71
CA TYR A 386 -25.87 26.92 12.11
C TYR A 386 -27.05 27.62 12.78
N ALA A 387 -27.12 27.61 14.12
CA ALA A 387 -28.22 28.23 14.87
C ALA A 387 -28.52 29.68 14.42
N ILE A 388 -27.49 30.52 14.35
CA ILE A 388 -27.62 31.94 13.99
C ILE A 388 -28.19 32.13 12.59
N ARG A 389 -27.90 31.22 11.64
CA ARG A 389 -28.41 31.32 10.26
C ARG A 389 -29.93 31.19 10.19
N PHE A 390 -30.52 30.43 11.11
CA PHE A 390 -31.96 30.23 11.21
C PHE A 390 -32.62 31.18 12.24
N GLY A 391 -31.92 32.25 12.63
CA GLY A 391 -32.43 33.21 13.60
C GLY A 391 -32.58 32.64 15.02
N LEU A 392 -31.75 31.66 15.39
CA LEU A 392 -31.69 31.07 16.73
C LEU A 392 -30.40 31.47 17.44
N SER A 393 -30.47 31.68 18.76
CA SER A 393 -29.29 31.72 19.61
C SER A 393 -28.90 30.33 20.09
N ASP A 394 -27.62 30.11 20.39
CA ASP A 394 -27.16 28.84 20.96
C ASP A 394 -27.86 28.56 22.31
N ASP A 395 -28.11 29.61 23.11
CA ASP A 395 -28.87 29.53 24.37
C ASP A 395 -30.31 29.00 24.18
N GLU A 396 -30.97 29.37 23.08
CA GLU A 396 -32.33 28.93 22.75
C GLU A 396 -32.35 27.43 22.46
N VAL A 397 -31.37 26.96 21.68
CA VAL A 397 -31.19 25.53 21.36
C VAL A 397 -30.85 24.73 22.62
N GLU A 398 -29.87 25.18 23.42
CA GLU A 398 -29.49 24.53 24.67
C GLU A 398 -30.65 24.47 25.68
N ARG A 399 -31.53 25.49 25.68
CA ARG A 399 -32.74 25.48 26.51
C ARG A 399 -33.68 24.37 26.08
N TRP A 400 -33.91 24.17 24.79
CA TRP A 400 -34.75 23.08 24.30
C TRP A 400 -34.15 21.71 24.64
N GLU A 401 -32.82 21.56 24.53
CA GLU A 401 -32.14 20.32 24.93
C GLU A 401 -32.33 20.00 26.41
N ARG A 402 -32.16 21.00 27.28
CA ARG A 402 -32.42 20.86 28.72
C ARG A 402 -33.86 20.49 29.02
N ILE A 403 -34.85 21.10 28.35
CA ILE A 403 -36.27 20.78 28.54
C ILE A 403 -36.58 19.35 28.07
N ARG A 404 -35.98 18.90 26.96
CA ARG A 404 -36.10 17.53 26.47
C ARG A 404 -35.57 16.50 27.49
N GLU A 405 -34.48 16.83 28.17
CA GLU A 405 -33.75 15.96 29.10
C GLU A 405 -34.30 15.97 30.54
N ALA A 406 -34.85 17.10 31.00
CA ALA A 406 -35.35 17.29 32.37
C ALA A 406 -36.67 16.56 32.69
N GLY A 407 -37.21 15.75 31.78
CA GLY A 407 -38.41 14.95 32.03
C GLY A 407 -38.13 13.68 32.83
N PHE A 408 -37.99 13.81 34.16
CA PHE A 408 -38.17 12.75 35.17
C PHE A 408 -39.07 13.23 36.31
#